data_AF-A0A536EBC0-F1
#
_entry.id   AF-A0A536EBC0-F1
#
_cell.length_a   1.000
_cell.length_b   1.000
_cell.length_c   1.000
_cell.angle_alpha   90.00
_cell.angle_beta   90.00
_cell.angle_gamma   90.00
#
_symmetry.space_group_name_H-M   'P 1'
#
loop_
_entity.id
_entity.type
_entity.pdbx_description
1 polymer ?
#
loop_
_entity_poly.entity_id
_entity_poly.type
_entity_poly.pdbx_seq_one_letter_code
_entity_poly.pdbx_strand_id
1 'polypeptide(L)'
;MVSAGDDIRERRLEELRDTVEQFTFSLGLLLAGHDPEFGATATPELRARLEAAVEPFLASGDAMRPDFGAYGELHVEGDLLLHDQPVTALLEFDDRSMRETADGRLLPAPRRRIRLELRLSIQPCRIEDCAIHLLAAGR
;
A
#
# COMPACT_ATOMS: atom_id res chain seq x y z
N MET A 1 -22.00 19.88 19.52
CA MET A 1 -21.00 19.29 20.43
C MET A 1 -20.55 18.00 19.77
N VAL A 2 -19.35 17.99 19.21
CA VAL A 2 -18.66 16.77 18.76
C VAL A 2 -18.24 16.02 20.03
N SER A 3 -18.47 14.71 20.08
CA SER A 3 -18.14 13.93 21.28
C SER A 3 -16.63 13.64 21.32
N ALA A 4 -16.03 13.48 22.51
CA ALA A 4 -14.60 13.17 22.63
C ALA A 4 -14.19 11.86 21.90
N GLY A 5 -15.14 10.95 21.64
CA GLY A 5 -14.91 9.77 20.82
C GLY A 5 -14.81 10.07 19.33
N ASP A 6 -15.51 11.09 18.84
CA ASP A 6 -15.45 11.50 17.43
C ASP A 6 -14.08 12.13 17.12
N ASP A 7 -13.55 12.97 18.02
CA ASP A 7 -12.21 13.57 17.87
C ASP A 7 -11.10 12.51 17.81
N ILE A 8 -11.20 11.46 18.65
CA ILE A 8 -10.24 10.34 18.64
C ILE A 8 -10.35 9.55 17.33
N ARG A 9 -11.58 9.30 16.88
CA ARG A 9 -11.83 8.55 15.64
C ARG A 9 -11.29 9.31 14.42
N GLU A 10 -11.54 10.61 14.33
CA GLU A 10 -11.06 11.46 13.24
C GLU A 10 -9.54 11.46 13.18
N ARG A 11 -8.86 11.73 14.30
CA ARG A 11 -7.40 11.68 14.39
C ARG A 11 -6.84 10.32 13.98
N ARG A 12 -7.44 9.22 14.44
CA ARG A 12 -6.98 7.87 14.09
C ARG A 12 -7.19 7.56 12.60
N LEU A 13 -8.26 8.06 12.00
CA LEU A 13 -8.50 7.94 10.56
C LEU A 13 -7.46 8.70 9.75
N GLU A 14 -7.07 9.90 10.19
CA GLU A 14 -5.98 10.68 9.57
C GLU A 14 -4.64 9.94 9.68
N GLU A 15 -4.28 9.45 10.87
CA GLU A 15 -3.07 8.65 11.09
C GLU A 15 -3.04 7.40 10.19
N LEU A 16 -4.19 6.72 10.02
CA LEU A 16 -4.37 5.60 9.11
C LEU A 16 -4.12 5.99 7.66
N ARG A 17 -4.74 7.07 7.19
CA ARG A 17 -4.61 7.54 5.80
C ARG A 17 -3.16 7.89 5.49
N ASP A 18 -2.51 8.64 6.37
CA ASP A 18 -1.12 9.05 6.18
C ASP A 18 -0.18 7.83 6.21
N THR A 19 -0.46 6.84 7.06
CA THR A 19 0.29 5.55 7.10
C THR A 19 0.13 4.77 5.80
N VAL A 20 -1.09 4.66 5.28
CA VAL A 20 -1.38 3.97 4.01
C VAL A 20 -0.70 4.69 2.84
N GLU A 21 -0.77 6.01 2.78
CA GLU A 21 -0.13 6.81 1.74
C GLU A 21 1.39 6.60 1.73
N GLN A 22 2.04 6.78 2.89
CA GLN A 22 3.49 6.59 3.02
C GLN A 22 3.91 5.15 2.69
N PHE A 23 3.14 4.14 3.12
CA PHE A 23 3.41 2.76 2.76
C PHE A 23 3.32 2.52 1.25
N THR A 24 2.29 3.04 0.58
CA THR A 24 2.13 2.86 -0.87
C THR A 24 3.23 3.55 -1.66
N PHE A 25 3.71 4.71 -1.19
CA PHE A 25 4.87 5.39 -1.76
C PHE A 25 6.13 4.54 -1.61
N SER A 26 6.42 4.03 -0.41
CA SER A 26 7.56 3.15 -0.15
C SER A 26 7.47 1.83 -0.93
N LEU A 27 6.28 1.27 -1.10
CA LEU A 27 6.05 0.13 -1.98
C LEU A 27 6.37 0.46 -3.44
N GLY A 28 6.00 1.64 -3.91
CA GLY A 28 6.37 2.14 -5.23
C GLY A 28 7.90 2.21 -5.40
N LEU A 29 8.62 2.77 -4.43
CA LEU A 29 10.09 2.81 -4.44
C LEU A 29 10.70 1.41 -4.51
N LEU A 30 10.21 0.47 -3.70
CA LEU A 30 10.68 -0.91 -3.71
C LEU A 30 10.51 -1.55 -5.09
N LEU A 31 9.33 -1.42 -5.69
CA LEU A 31 9.05 -1.97 -7.03
C LEU A 31 9.89 -1.32 -8.13
N ALA A 32 10.33 -0.07 -7.93
CA ALA A 32 11.23 0.66 -8.81
C ALA A 32 12.72 0.34 -8.59
N GLY A 33 13.05 -0.56 -7.66
CA GLY A 33 14.44 -0.90 -7.32
C GLY A 33 15.16 0.20 -6.53
N HIS A 34 14.42 1.08 -5.87
CA HIS A 34 14.96 2.09 -4.96
C HIS A 34 14.88 1.61 -3.51
N ASP A 35 15.66 2.22 -2.61
CA ASP A 35 15.62 1.92 -1.18
C ASP A 35 14.31 2.47 -0.56
N PRO A 36 13.41 1.60 -0.07
CA PRO A 36 12.13 2.04 0.46
C PRO A 36 12.20 2.39 1.96
N GLU A 37 11.60 3.51 2.35
CA GLU A 37 11.51 3.90 3.76
C GLU A 37 10.21 3.38 4.38
N PHE A 38 10.20 2.12 4.84
CA PHE A 38 9.06 1.52 5.55
C PHE A 38 9.01 1.83 7.06
N GLY A 39 10.00 2.56 7.58
CA GLY A 39 10.42 2.55 8.99
C GLY A 39 9.31 2.47 10.05
N ALA A 40 8.38 3.43 10.06
CA ALA A 40 7.27 3.45 11.02
C ALA A 40 5.95 2.89 10.47
N THR A 41 5.85 2.66 9.15
CA THR A 41 4.59 2.37 8.47
C THR A 41 4.30 0.88 8.32
N ALA A 42 5.33 0.03 8.32
CA ALA A 42 5.19 -1.42 8.24
C ALA A 42 5.97 -2.14 9.35
N THR A 43 5.54 -3.37 9.65
CA THR A 43 6.33 -4.27 10.50
C THR A 43 7.61 -4.73 9.78
N PRO A 44 8.70 -5.02 10.51
CA PRO A 44 9.92 -5.59 9.93
C PRO A 44 9.65 -6.90 9.17
N GLU A 45 8.72 -7.72 9.66
CA GLU A 45 8.35 -8.98 9.04
C GLU A 45 7.65 -8.78 7.69
N LEU A 46 6.73 -7.80 7.61
CA LEU A 46 6.08 -7.45 6.34
C LEU A 46 7.10 -6.90 5.34
N ARG A 47 7.98 -5.99 5.79
CA ARG A 47 9.07 -5.44 4.97
C ARG A 47 9.91 -6.56 4.35
N ALA A 48 10.42 -7.48 5.18
CA ALA A 48 11.27 -8.58 4.71
C ALA A 48 10.54 -9.49 3.71
N ARG A 49 9.24 -9.75 3.92
CA ARG A 49 8.40 -10.49 2.97
C ARG A 49 8.27 -9.79 1.63
N LEU A 50 8.05 -8.46 1.63
CA LEU A 50 7.92 -7.67 0.41
C LEU A 50 9.23 -7.61 -0.37
N GLU A 51 10.35 -7.34 0.31
CA GLU A 51 11.68 -7.34 -0.30
C GLU A 51 11.98 -8.70 -0.96
N ALA A 52 11.76 -9.81 -0.23
CA ALA A 52 11.96 -11.15 -0.76
C ALA A 52 11.04 -11.49 -1.95
N ALA A 53 9.81 -10.97 -1.98
CA ALA A 53 8.89 -11.19 -3.08
C ALA A 53 9.28 -10.43 -4.36
N VAL A 54 9.91 -9.25 -4.22
CA VAL A 54 10.29 -8.38 -5.33
C VAL A 54 11.71 -8.70 -5.85
N GLU A 55 12.58 -9.24 -5.00
CA GLU A 55 13.98 -9.56 -5.33
C GLU A 55 14.16 -10.33 -6.66
N PRO A 56 13.40 -11.41 -6.97
CA PRO A 56 13.60 -12.14 -8.23
C PRO A 56 13.34 -11.29 -9.48
N PHE A 57 12.42 -10.32 -9.38
CA PHE A 57 12.12 -9.40 -10.47
C PHE A 57 13.25 -8.38 -10.63
N LEU A 58 13.71 -7.76 -9.55
CA LEU A 58 14.80 -6.79 -9.59
C LEU A 58 16.15 -7.41 -10.00
N ALA A 59 16.42 -8.65 -9.57
CA ALA A 59 17.62 -9.39 -9.94
C ALA A 59 17.73 -9.68 -11.45
N SER A 60 16.62 -9.59 -12.20
CA SER A 60 16.65 -9.70 -13.67
C SER A 60 17.19 -8.45 -14.37
N GLY A 61 17.41 -7.36 -13.63
CA GLY A 61 17.76 -6.03 -14.15
C GLY A 61 16.54 -5.19 -14.51
N ASP A 62 15.34 -5.73 -14.33
CA ASP A 62 14.09 -5.01 -14.58
C ASP A 62 13.59 -4.29 -13.34
N ALA A 63 12.83 -3.22 -13.56
CA ALA A 63 12.18 -2.43 -12.52
C ALA A 63 10.75 -2.06 -12.96
N MET A 64 9.92 -1.65 -12.00
CA MET A 64 8.66 -0.98 -12.33
C MET A 64 8.86 0.53 -12.31
N ARG A 65 8.10 1.24 -13.14
CA ARG A 65 7.82 2.67 -13.02
C ARG A 65 6.39 2.81 -12.51
N PRO A 66 6.20 2.91 -11.18
CA PRO A 66 4.88 2.97 -10.59
C PRO A 66 4.10 4.19 -11.09
N ASP A 67 2.87 3.94 -11.54
CA ASP A 67 1.87 4.97 -11.79
C ASP A 67 0.54 4.44 -11.27
N PHE A 68 0.24 4.77 -10.01
CA PHE A 68 -0.94 4.31 -9.29
C PHE A 68 -2.19 5.15 -9.57
N GLY A 69 -2.23 5.92 -10.67
CA GLY A 69 -3.40 6.70 -11.04
C GLY A 69 -3.62 7.93 -10.14
N ALA A 70 -4.65 8.72 -10.45
CA ALA A 70 -4.95 9.96 -9.72
C ALA A 70 -5.98 9.79 -8.59
N TYR A 71 -6.58 8.61 -8.41
CA TYR A 71 -7.69 8.41 -7.47
C TYR A 71 -7.67 6.98 -6.95
N GLY A 72 -7.10 6.81 -5.75
CA GLY A 72 -7.30 5.61 -4.97
C GLY A 72 -8.54 5.77 -4.08
N GLU A 73 -9.48 4.82 -4.11
CA GLU A 73 -10.56 4.78 -3.12
C GLU A 73 -10.05 4.04 -1.88
N LEU A 74 -10.01 4.74 -0.74
CA LEU A 74 -9.65 4.17 0.55
C LEU A 74 -10.92 3.87 1.35
N HIS A 75 -11.15 2.59 1.64
CA HIS A 75 -12.18 2.13 2.56
C HIS A 75 -11.53 1.60 3.84
N VAL A 76 -12.07 1.93 5.01
CA VAL A 76 -11.55 1.45 6.29
C VAL A 76 -12.65 0.69 7.03
N GLU A 77 -12.36 -0.55 7.37
CA GLU A 77 -13.24 -1.47 8.10
C GLU A 77 -12.65 -1.77 9.48
N GLY A 78 -13.49 -1.71 10.51
CA GLY A 78 -13.11 -1.98 11.90
C GLY A 78 -13.49 -0.82 12.85
N ASP A 79 -13.38 -1.08 14.16
CA ASP A 79 -13.66 -0.05 15.15
C ASP A 79 -12.39 0.73 15.51
N LEU A 80 -12.29 1.96 14.99
CA LEU A 80 -11.18 2.86 15.26
C LEU A 80 -11.06 3.26 16.73
N LEU A 81 -12.03 2.98 17.61
CA LEU A 81 -11.93 3.26 19.05
C LEU A 81 -11.23 2.14 19.82
N LEU A 82 -11.23 0.91 19.30
CA LEU A 82 -10.63 -0.27 19.93
C LEU A 82 -9.21 -0.52 19.43
N HIS A 83 -8.22 -0.02 20.16
CA HIS A 83 -6.82 -0.05 19.75
C HIS A 83 -6.17 -1.44 19.74
N ASP A 84 -6.79 -2.42 20.41
CA ASP A 84 -6.36 -3.81 20.50
C ASP A 84 -6.87 -4.67 19.35
N GLN A 85 -7.77 -4.13 18.51
CA GLN A 85 -8.29 -4.82 17.34
C GLN A 85 -7.65 -4.28 16.06
N PRO A 86 -7.22 -5.18 15.15
CA PRO A 86 -6.73 -4.75 13.86
C PRO A 86 -7.86 -4.16 13.02
N VAL A 87 -7.49 -3.22 12.17
CA VAL A 87 -8.38 -2.60 11.18
C VAL A 87 -7.94 -3.01 9.79
N THR A 88 -8.89 -3.05 8.86
CA THR A 88 -8.60 -3.36 7.46
C THR A 88 -8.76 -2.09 6.64
N ALA A 89 -7.74 -1.72 5.87
CA ALA A 89 -7.84 -0.67 4.88
C ALA A 89 -7.80 -1.30 3.48
N LEU A 90 -8.78 -0.97 2.65
CA LEU A 90 -8.86 -1.39 1.26
C LEU A 90 -8.56 -0.17 0.39
N LEU A 91 -7.47 -0.25 -0.36
CA LEU A 91 -7.10 0.77 -1.33
C LEU A 91 -7.30 0.22 -2.75
N GLU A 92 -8.19 0.83 -3.51
CA GLU A 92 -8.42 0.46 -4.91
C GLU A 92 -7.89 1.51 -5.88
N PHE A 93 -7.14 1.10 -6.89
CA PHE A 93 -6.61 2.00 -7.91
C PHE A 93 -6.43 1.32 -9.27
N ASP A 94 -6.40 2.13 -10.33
CA ASP A 94 -6.01 1.67 -11.66
C ASP A 94 -4.49 1.69 -11.80
N ASP A 95 -3.90 0.51 -12.01
CA ASP A 95 -2.47 0.37 -12.23
C ASP A 95 -2.12 0.72 -13.68
N ARG A 96 -1.39 1.83 -13.84
CA ARG A 96 -0.86 2.33 -15.11
C ARG A 96 0.66 2.17 -15.18
N SER A 97 1.24 1.42 -14.25
CA SER A 97 2.68 1.27 -14.14
C SER A 97 3.29 0.67 -15.41
N MET A 98 4.52 1.05 -15.69
CA MET A 98 5.30 0.49 -16.79
C MET A 98 6.38 -0.42 -16.23
N ARG A 99 6.74 -1.47 -16.95
CA ARG A 99 7.97 -2.23 -16.69
C ARG A 99 9.10 -1.55 -17.44
N GLU A 100 10.17 -1.24 -16.73
CA GLU A 100 11.44 -0.87 -17.32
C GLU A 100 12.32 -2.11 -17.41
N THR A 101 12.80 -2.43 -18.60
CA THR A 101 13.69 -3.56 -18.82
C THR A 101 15.14 -3.19 -18.51
N ALA A 102 16.00 -4.19 -18.33
CA ALA A 102 17.44 -3.99 -18.10
C ALA A 102 18.16 -3.12 -19.16
N ASP A 103 17.65 -3.04 -20.39
CA ASP A 103 18.16 -2.16 -21.46
C ASP A 103 17.47 -0.78 -21.53
N GLY A 104 16.64 -0.45 -20.54
CA GLY A 104 15.98 0.85 -20.37
C GLY A 104 14.69 1.03 -21.17
N ARG A 105 14.12 -0.02 -21.77
CA ARG A 105 12.84 0.10 -22.50
C ARG A 105 11.67 0.13 -21.53
N LEU A 106 10.71 0.99 -21.81
CA LEU A 106 9.44 1.03 -21.09
C LEU A 106 8.40 0.19 -21.82
N LEU A 107 7.93 -0.86 -21.15
CA LEU A 107 6.87 -1.75 -21.61
C LEU A 107 5.60 -1.47 -20.79
N PRO A 108 4.49 -1.08 -21.42
CA PRO A 108 3.24 -0.87 -20.68
C PRO A 108 2.77 -2.20 -20.08
N ALA A 109 2.45 -2.21 -18.78
CA ALA A 109 1.73 -3.33 -18.20
C ALA A 109 0.28 -3.33 -18.71
N PRO A 110 -0.38 -4.51 -18.83
CA PRO A 110 -1.81 -4.55 -19.06
C PRO A 110 -2.53 -3.73 -17.99
N ARG A 111 -3.41 -2.81 -18.42
CA ARG A 111 -4.23 -2.03 -17.49
C ARG A 111 -5.05 -2.99 -16.64
N ARG A 112 -4.98 -2.80 -15.33
CA ARG A 112 -5.65 -3.63 -14.34
C ARG A 112 -6.07 -2.76 -13.18
N ARG A 113 -7.25 -3.04 -12.63
CA ARG A 113 -7.68 -2.44 -11.37
C ARG A 113 -7.20 -3.34 -10.24
N ILE A 114 -6.49 -2.75 -9.29
CA ILE A 114 -5.90 -3.45 -8.15
C ILE A 114 -6.66 -3.05 -6.90
N ARG A 115 -6.93 -4.02 -6.02
CA ARG A 115 -7.27 -3.78 -4.62
C ARG A 115 -6.11 -4.24 -3.75
N LEU A 116 -5.53 -3.30 -3.01
CA LEU A 116 -4.58 -3.56 -1.95
C LEU A 116 -5.35 -3.61 -0.64
N GLU A 117 -5.42 -4.81 -0.04
CA GLU A 117 -5.99 -5.04 1.27
C GLU A 117 -4.86 -4.98 2.31
N LEU A 118 -4.98 -4.07 3.27
CA LEU A 118 -3.98 -3.80 4.29
C LEU A 118 -4.58 -4.12 5.66
N ARG A 119 -3.88 -4.90 6.46
CA ARG A 119 -4.22 -5.12 7.87
C ARG A 119 -3.33 -4.24 8.73
N LEU A 120 -3.92 -3.46 9.63
CA LEU A 120 -3.20 -2.49 10.44
C LEU A 120 -3.49 -2.61 11.93
N SER A 121 -2.47 -2.37 12.75
CA SER A 121 -2.64 -1.98 14.17
C SER A 121 -2.87 -0.47 14.26
N ILE A 122 -3.58 -0.02 15.29
CA ILE A 122 -3.92 1.40 15.49
C ILE A 122 -2.86 2.14 16.32
N GLN A 123 -2.25 1.47 17.31
CA GLN A 123 -1.33 2.15 18.25
C GLN A 123 -0.13 1.25 18.61
N PRO A 124 1.04 1.46 17.98
CA PRO A 124 1.30 2.43 16.91
C PRO A 124 0.55 2.08 15.62
N CYS A 125 0.21 3.08 14.81
CA CYS A 125 -0.41 2.84 13.50
C CYS A 125 0.60 2.20 12.55
N ARG A 126 0.41 0.93 12.21
CA ARG A 126 1.34 0.14 11.39
C ARG A 126 0.62 -0.90 10.56
N ILE A 127 1.10 -1.12 9.35
CA ILE A 127 0.65 -2.20 8.49
C ILE A 127 1.37 -3.49 8.89
N GLU A 128 0.58 -4.48 9.27
CA GLU A 128 1.02 -5.80 9.74
C GLU A 128 1.07 -6.81 8.59
N ASP A 129 0.15 -6.68 7.64
CA ASP A 129 0.07 -7.55 6.47
C ASP A 129 -0.57 -6.83 5.28
N CYS A 130 -0.31 -7.32 4.09
CA CYS A 130 -0.96 -6.85 2.87
C CYS A 130 -1.24 -7.98 1.88
N ALA A 131 -2.36 -7.86 1.17
CA ALA A 131 -2.73 -8.73 0.06
C ALA A 131 -3.10 -7.90 -1.17
N ILE A 132 -2.76 -8.41 -2.35
CA ILE A 132 -3.03 -7.76 -3.64
C ILE A 132 -4.06 -8.60 -4.38
N HIS A 133 -5.16 -7.98 -4.77
CA HIS A 133 -6.22 -8.61 -5.52
C HIS A 133 -6.37 -7.93 -6.88
N LEU A 134 -6.43 -8.73 -7.94
CA LEU A 134 -6.79 -8.24 -9.27
C LEU A 134 -8.31 -8.18 -9.38
N LEU A 135 -8.84 -6.99 -9.59
CA LEU A 135 -10.27 -6.82 -9.85
C LEU A 135 -10.53 -7.08 -11.34
N ALA A 136 -11.58 -7.83 -11.63
CA ALA A 136 -12.01 -8.04 -13.00
C ALA A 136 -12.33 -6.67 -13.63
N ALA A 137 -11.85 -6.43 -14.86
CA ALA A 137 -12.31 -5.28 -15.62
C ALA A 137 -13.84 -5.40 -15.77
N GLY A 138 -14.56 -4.42 -15.22
CA GLY A 138 -16.01 -4.33 -15.43
C GLY A 138 -16.29 -4.34 -16.93
N ARG A 139 -17.14 -5.27 -17.38
CA ARG A 139 -17.60 -5.32 -18.76
C ARG A 139 -18.48 -4.12 -19.08
#